data_AF-A0A317HAC6-F1
#
_entry.id   AF-A0A317HAC6-F1
#
_cell.length_a   1.000
_cell.length_b   1.000
_cell.length_c   1.000
_cell.angle_alpha   90.00
_cell.angle_beta   90.00
_cell.angle_gamma   90.00
#
_symmetry.space_group_name_H-M   'P 1'
#
loop_
_entity.id
_entity.type
_entity.pdbx_description
1 polymer ?
#
loop_
_entity_poly.entity_id
_entity_poly.type
_entity_poly.pdbx_seq_one_letter_code
_entity_poly.pdbx_strand_id
1 'polypeptide(L)'
;MSPVTHFLTGWVAANCAKLNRRERAIVTLACVAPDLDGLGIIPEVLSRNSSHPLLWFTLYHHSLHSLAFAVVVATVAFVLGNQRWKTALLALLAFHIHILEDVLGSRGPDGYQWPIPYFSPFSSKVQLTWSGQWALNVWPNVAITVVLLAITFWLAWCRGYSPLEMFSLKADAAFISALHKRFPAHAGTSDRG
;
A
#
# COMPACT_ATOMS: atom_id res chain seq x y z
N MET A 1 -4.85 7.52 2.64
CA MET A 1 -5.90 6.66 3.19
C MET A 1 -5.28 6.06 4.47
N SER A 2 -5.80 4.98 5.05
CA SER A 2 -5.01 4.31 6.11
C SER A 2 -3.91 3.46 5.49
N PRO A 3 -2.72 3.34 6.11
CA PRO A 3 -1.66 2.44 5.63
C PRO A 3 -2.10 0.98 5.48
N VAL A 4 -3.05 0.54 6.32
CA VAL A 4 -3.65 -0.80 6.20
C VAL A 4 -4.43 -0.95 4.89
N THR A 5 -5.14 0.11 4.48
CA THR A 5 -5.90 0.08 3.23
C THR A 5 -4.95 0.06 2.03
N HIS A 6 -3.88 0.86 2.04
CA HIS A 6 -2.83 0.82 1.00
C HIS A 6 -2.16 -0.56 0.92
N PHE A 7 -1.90 -1.21 2.06
CA PHE A 7 -1.38 -2.57 2.10
C PHE A 7 -2.31 -3.58 1.43
N LEU A 8 -3.61 -3.52 1.72
CA LEU A 8 -4.60 -4.40 1.10
C LEU A 8 -4.73 -4.12 -0.39
N THR A 9 -4.76 -2.84 -0.80
CA THR A 9 -4.74 -2.43 -2.20
C THR A 9 -3.55 -3.01 -2.94
N GLY A 10 -2.34 -2.83 -2.40
CA GLY A 10 -1.10 -3.35 -2.98
C GLY A 10 -1.14 -4.86 -3.14
N TRP A 11 -1.62 -5.60 -2.12
CA TRP A 11 -1.72 -7.05 -2.19
C TRP A 11 -2.76 -7.53 -3.19
N VAL A 12 -3.92 -6.86 -3.28
CA VAL A 12 -4.94 -7.15 -4.30
C VAL A 12 -4.38 -6.87 -5.70
N ALA A 13 -3.73 -5.74 -5.91
CA ALA A 13 -3.11 -5.37 -7.19
C ALA A 13 -2.03 -6.38 -7.61
N ALA A 14 -1.19 -6.84 -6.67
CA ALA A 14 -0.19 -7.87 -6.91
C ALA A 14 -0.81 -9.20 -7.39
N ASN A 15 -2.04 -9.50 -6.97
CA ASN A 15 -2.76 -10.71 -7.34
C ASN A 15 -3.46 -10.61 -8.70
N CYS A 16 -3.51 -9.44 -9.35
CA CYS A 16 -4.02 -9.30 -10.72
C CYS A 16 -3.05 -9.87 -11.78
N ALA A 17 -1.84 -10.27 -11.39
CA ALA A 17 -0.85 -10.89 -12.27
C ALA A 17 -0.33 -12.21 -11.72
N LYS A 18 0.21 -13.06 -12.61
CA LYS A 18 0.92 -14.29 -12.23
C LYS A 18 2.31 -13.94 -11.68
N LEU A 19 2.39 -13.72 -10.38
CA LEU A 19 3.61 -13.39 -9.65
C LEU A 19 3.96 -14.49 -8.65
N ASN A 20 5.26 -14.70 -8.40
CA ASN A 20 5.69 -15.52 -7.27
C ASN A 20 5.54 -14.73 -5.94
N ARG A 21 5.70 -15.43 -4.80
CA ARG A 21 5.55 -14.83 -3.46
C ARG A 21 6.40 -13.58 -3.25
N ARG A 22 7.68 -13.62 -3.67
CA ARG A 22 8.62 -12.50 -3.51
C ARG A 22 8.15 -11.28 -4.30
N GLU A 23 7.70 -11.50 -5.54
CA GLU A 23 7.21 -10.43 -6.40
C GLU A 23 5.89 -9.84 -5.90
N ARG A 24 5.00 -10.67 -5.36
CA ARG A 24 3.79 -10.16 -4.69
C ARG A 24 4.16 -9.26 -3.52
N ALA A 25 5.10 -9.69 -2.69
CA ALA A 25 5.59 -8.88 -1.58
C ALA A 25 6.17 -7.54 -2.05
N ILE A 26 6.99 -7.55 -3.10
CA ILE A 26 7.57 -6.32 -3.68
C ILE A 26 6.46 -5.36 -4.13
N VAL A 27 5.47 -5.84 -4.87
CA VAL A 27 4.36 -4.99 -5.38
C VAL A 27 3.50 -4.47 -4.23
N THR A 28 3.19 -5.30 -3.23
CA THR A 28 2.44 -4.87 -2.04
C THR A 28 3.21 -3.78 -1.28
N LEU A 29 4.50 -4.01 -1.01
CA LEU A 29 5.33 -3.06 -0.28
C LEU A 29 5.56 -1.77 -1.07
N ALA A 30 5.60 -1.81 -2.40
CA ALA A 30 5.65 -0.62 -3.23
C ALA A 30 4.42 0.29 -3.06
N CYS A 31 3.25 -0.29 -2.77
CA CYS A 31 2.04 0.46 -2.47
C CYS A 31 2.13 1.15 -1.10
N VAL A 32 2.78 0.55 -0.11
CA VAL A 32 2.88 1.10 1.26
C VAL A 32 4.13 1.97 1.46
N ALA A 33 5.11 1.88 0.57
CA ALA A 33 6.39 2.58 0.70
C ALA A 33 6.28 4.11 0.94
N PRO A 34 5.32 4.84 0.33
CA PRO A 34 5.15 6.28 0.59
C PRO A 34 4.89 6.58 2.08
N ASP A 35 4.09 5.77 2.76
CA ASP A 35 3.71 5.98 4.17
C ASP A 35 4.90 5.93 5.17
N LEU A 36 6.08 5.48 4.72
CA LEU A 36 7.29 5.46 5.55
C LEU A 36 7.68 6.86 6.04
N ASP A 37 7.33 7.93 5.32
CA ASP A 37 7.56 9.30 5.79
C ASP A 37 6.67 9.68 6.98
N GLY A 38 5.53 9.00 7.16
CA GLY A 38 4.67 9.12 8.34
C GLY A 38 5.34 8.65 9.63
N LEU A 39 6.37 7.81 9.57
CA LEU A 39 7.16 7.40 10.75
C LEU A 39 7.89 8.57 11.41
N GLY A 40 8.03 9.71 10.72
CA GLY A 40 8.55 10.95 11.27
C GLY A 40 7.80 11.45 12.51
N ILE A 41 6.57 10.97 12.75
CA ILE A 41 5.78 11.34 13.93
C ILE A 41 6.41 10.86 15.23
N ILE A 42 7.11 9.72 15.19
CA ILE A 42 7.75 9.11 16.36
C ILE A 42 8.84 10.04 16.95
N PRO A 43 9.90 10.41 16.20
CA PRO A 43 10.91 11.33 16.72
C PRO A 43 10.34 12.70 17.05
N GLU A 44 9.33 13.19 16.32
CA GLU A 44 8.69 14.47 16.60
C GLU A 44 8.00 14.47 17.97
N VAL A 45 7.17 13.46 18.26
CA VAL A 45 6.50 13.33 19.56
C VAL A 45 7.50 13.14 20.70
N LEU A 46 8.55 12.35 20.50
CA LEU A 46 9.57 12.09 21.54
C LEU A 46 10.43 13.31 21.85
N SER A 47 10.67 14.19 20.87
CA SER A 47 11.54 15.36 21.01
C SER A 47 10.81 16.68 21.21
N ARG A 48 9.47 16.71 21.18
CA ARG A 48 8.64 17.93 21.21
C ARG A 48 8.92 18.88 22.39
N ASN A 49 9.39 18.34 23.52
CA ASN A 49 9.69 19.10 24.73
C ASN A 49 11.21 19.30 24.95
N SER A 50 12.05 18.96 23.97
CA SER A 50 13.50 19.15 24.03
C SER A 50 13.90 20.55 23.57
N SER A 51 15.16 20.93 23.78
CA SER A 51 15.73 22.17 23.23
C SER A 51 15.86 22.16 21.70
N HIS A 52 15.82 20.97 21.07
CA HIS A 52 15.98 20.77 19.63
C HIS A 52 14.93 19.77 19.10
N PRO A 53 13.66 20.19 18.94
CA PRO A 53 12.61 19.30 18.45
C PRO A 53 12.87 18.85 17.01
N LEU A 54 12.66 17.55 16.75
CA LEU A 54 12.79 16.91 15.44
C LEU A 54 11.45 16.96 14.69
N LEU A 55 11.24 17.97 13.85
CA LEU A 55 9.99 18.20 13.12
C LEU A 55 9.84 17.33 11.86
N TRP A 56 10.20 16.05 11.93
CA TRP A 56 10.29 15.20 10.73
C TRP A 56 8.94 14.91 10.09
N PHE A 57 7.89 14.73 10.87
CA PHE A 57 6.55 14.54 10.33
C PHE A 57 6.07 15.83 9.68
N THR A 58 6.13 16.93 10.43
CA THR A 58 5.66 18.24 9.97
C THR A 58 6.36 18.70 8.69
N LEU A 59 7.66 18.42 8.54
CA LEU A 59 8.44 18.86 7.39
C LEU A 59 8.47 17.87 6.22
N TYR A 60 8.37 16.56 6.47
CA TYR A 60 8.67 15.55 5.45
C TYR A 60 7.56 14.53 5.16
N HIS A 61 6.41 14.55 5.84
CA HIS A 61 5.33 13.54 5.70
C HIS A 61 4.70 13.40 4.29
N HIS A 62 5.06 14.21 3.31
CA HIS A 62 4.67 13.99 1.90
C HIS A 62 5.85 13.95 0.93
N SER A 63 7.08 13.83 1.45
CA SER A 63 8.29 13.83 0.63
C SER A 63 8.41 12.54 -0.19
N LEU A 64 7.89 11.43 0.34
CA LEU A 64 7.91 10.15 -0.36
C LEU A 64 6.71 9.98 -1.29
N HIS A 65 5.78 10.93 -1.34
CA HIS A 65 4.62 10.89 -2.23
C HIS A 65 4.94 11.51 -3.61
N SER A 66 6.15 11.32 -4.12
CA SER A 66 6.65 11.98 -5.33
C SER A 66 6.95 11.00 -6.46
N LEU A 67 6.94 11.49 -7.70
CA LEU A 67 7.37 10.74 -8.88
C LEU A 67 8.82 10.28 -8.77
N ALA A 68 9.69 11.11 -8.18
CA ALA A 68 11.08 10.75 -7.95
C ALA A 68 11.19 9.50 -7.06
N PHE A 69 10.42 9.45 -5.97
CA PHE A 69 10.39 8.26 -5.10
C PHE A 69 9.70 7.07 -5.79
N ALA A 70 8.66 7.30 -6.59
CA ALA A 70 8.02 6.25 -7.40
C ALA A 70 9.04 5.54 -8.32
N VAL A 71 9.93 6.30 -8.96
CA VAL A 71 10.99 5.77 -9.82
C VAL A 71 12.01 4.97 -9.01
N VAL A 72 12.37 5.43 -7.80
CA VAL A 72 13.24 4.67 -6.90
C VAL A 72 12.61 3.34 -6.52
N VAL A 73 11.33 3.35 -6.09
CA VAL A 73 10.58 2.14 -5.73
C VAL A 73 10.48 1.17 -6.93
N ALA A 74 10.16 1.67 -8.12
CA ALA A 74 10.09 0.85 -9.34
C ALA A 74 11.46 0.28 -9.73
N THR A 75 12.55 1.03 -9.54
CA THR A 75 13.92 0.58 -9.80
C THR A 75 14.32 -0.54 -8.83
N VAL A 76 14.03 -0.38 -7.53
CA VAL A 76 14.25 -1.43 -6.53
C VAL A 76 13.43 -2.69 -6.90
N ALA A 77 12.17 -2.52 -7.28
CA ALA A 77 11.32 -3.62 -7.73
C ALA A 77 11.87 -4.33 -8.98
N PHE A 78 12.43 -3.57 -9.94
CA PHE A 78 13.08 -4.11 -11.13
C PHE A 78 14.30 -4.97 -10.79
N VAL A 79 15.15 -4.50 -9.87
CA VAL A 79 16.37 -5.19 -9.47
C VAL A 79 16.07 -6.46 -8.66
N LEU A 80 15.05 -6.41 -7.79
CA LEU A 80 14.71 -7.51 -6.89
C LEU A 80 13.74 -8.55 -7.50
N GLY A 81 12.98 -8.19 -8.53
CA GLY A 81 12.00 -9.07 -9.17
C GLY A 81 12.64 -10.11 -10.10
N ASN A 82 12.06 -11.30 -10.19
CA ASN A 82 12.49 -12.29 -11.19
C ASN A 82 11.94 -11.89 -12.58
N GLN A 83 10.67 -11.50 -12.63
CA GLN A 83 9.98 -10.92 -13.78
C GLN A 83 10.17 -9.40 -13.80
N ARG A 84 11.43 -8.96 -13.86
CA ARG A 84 11.89 -7.58 -13.62
C ARG A 84 10.93 -6.49 -14.09
N TRP A 85 10.61 -6.46 -15.39
CA TRP A 85 9.72 -5.46 -15.98
C TRP A 85 8.28 -5.53 -15.44
N LYS A 86 7.73 -6.74 -15.32
CA LYS A 86 6.37 -6.94 -14.81
C LYS A 86 6.26 -6.49 -13.36
N THR A 87 7.23 -6.87 -12.52
CA THR A 87 7.29 -6.47 -11.11
C THR A 87 7.47 -4.96 -10.97
N ALA A 88 8.36 -4.36 -11.77
CA ALA A 88 8.61 -2.91 -11.74
C ALA A 88 7.38 -2.10 -12.18
N LEU A 89 6.72 -2.49 -13.28
CA LEU A 89 5.52 -1.81 -13.76
C LEU A 89 4.34 -1.95 -12.79
N LEU A 90 4.17 -3.12 -12.17
CA LEU A 90 3.14 -3.31 -11.14
C LEU A 90 3.46 -2.53 -9.85
N ALA A 91 4.72 -2.46 -9.45
CA ALA A 91 5.15 -1.64 -8.31
C ALA A 91 4.91 -0.15 -8.59
N LEU A 92 5.25 0.32 -9.80
CA LEU A 92 4.97 1.69 -10.22
C LEU A 92 3.47 1.97 -10.23
N LEU A 93 2.65 1.07 -10.78
CA LEU A 93 1.20 1.20 -10.78
C LEU A 93 0.64 1.24 -9.34
N ALA A 94 1.06 0.31 -8.48
CA ALA A 94 0.59 0.23 -7.10
C ALA A 94 0.95 1.50 -6.30
N PHE A 95 2.12 2.07 -6.54
CA PHE A 95 2.54 3.36 -5.98
C PHE A 95 1.63 4.51 -6.45
N HIS A 96 1.24 4.54 -7.73
CA HIS A 96 0.34 5.59 -8.22
C HIS A 96 -1.09 5.39 -7.73
N ILE A 97 -1.53 4.16 -7.50
CA ILE A 97 -2.80 3.88 -6.83
C ILE A 97 -2.77 4.40 -5.40
N HIS A 98 -1.66 4.23 -4.66
CA HIS A 98 -1.48 4.86 -3.34
C HIS A 98 -1.70 6.37 -3.41
N ILE A 99 -1.00 7.06 -4.32
CA ILE A 99 -1.16 8.52 -4.50
C ILE A 99 -2.62 8.88 -4.80
N LEU A 100 -3.28 8.13 -5.68
CA LEU A 100 -4.68 8.36 -6.01
C LEU A 100 -5.57 8.23 -4.77
N GLU A 101 -5.38 7.20 -3.97
CA GLU A 101 -6.13 6.98 -2.73
C GLU A 101 -5.93 8.11 -1.72
N ASP A 102 -4.74 8.71 -1.66
CA ASP A 102 -4.48 9.88 -0.83
C ASP A 102 -5.16 11.15 -1.33
N VAL A 103 -5.07 11.41 -2.63
CA VAL A 103 -5.76 12.55 -3.28
C VAL A 103 -7.27 12.46 -3.09
N LEU A 104 -7.81 11.24 -3.02
CA LEU A 104 -9.23 11.00 -2.81
C LEU A 104 -9.65 11.12 -1.34
N GLY A 105 -8.89 10.52 -0.41
CA GLY A 105 -9.41 10.18 0.91
C GLY A 105 -8.54 10.54 2.12
N SER A 106 -7.57 11.45 2.00
CA SER A 106 -6.64 11.80 3.09
C SER A 106 -6.80 13.21 3.64
N ARG A 107 -7.95 13.87 3.46
CA ARG A 107 -8.12 15.23 3.98
C ARG A 107 -8.01 15.25 5.51
N GLY A 108 -7.25 16.22 6.02
CA GLY A 108 -6.98 16.41 7.43
C GLY A 108 -8.23 16.73 8.26
N PRO A 109 -8.19 16.49 9.58
CA PRO A 109 -9.30 16.80 10.47
C PRO A 109 -9.61 18.31 10.56
N ASP A 110 -8.63 19.15 10.25
CA ASP A 110 -8.70 20.60 10.11
C ASP A 110 -9.27 21.06 8.74
N GLY A 111 -9.57 20.12 7.85
CA GLY A 111 -10.05 20.39 6.49
C GLY A 111 -8.93 20.65 5.48
N TYR A 112 -7.66 20.58 5.89
CA TYR A 112 -6.52 20.78 5.00
C TYR A 112 -6.38 19.60 4.03
N GLN A 113 -6.22 19.89 2.73
CA GLN A 113 -6.23 18.87 1.68
C GLN A 113 -4.92 18.08 1.54
N TRP A 114 -3.88 18.43 2.30
CA TRP A 114 -2.55 17.80 2.23
C TRP A 114 -2.05 17.62 0.78
N PRO A 115 -1.69 18.73 0.10
CA PRO A 115 -1.26 18.69 -1.29
C PRO A 115 -0.02 17.81 -1.48
N ILE A 116 -0.05 16.97 -2.51
CA ILE A 116 1.07 16.07 -2.82
C ILE A 116 2.02 16.75 -3.83
N PRO A 117 3.29 17.04 -3.46
CA PRO A 117 4.25 17.71 -4.32
C PRO A 117 4.85 16.72 -5.34
N TYR A 118 4.09 16.38 -6.37
CA TYR A 118 4.37 15.24 -7.26
C TYR A 118 5.75 15.27 -7.93
N PHE A 119 6.27 16.46 -8.27
CA PHE A 119 7.60 16.62 -8.88
C PHE A 119 8.72 16.95 -7.87
N SER A 120 8.46 16.85 -6.56
CA SER A 120 9.50 16.94 -5.54
C SER A 120 10.58 15.85 -5.78
N PRO A 121 11.87 16.12 -5.51
CA PRO A 121 12.45 17.37 -5.01
C PRO A 121 12.79 18.40 -6.11
N PHE A 122 12.50 18.12 -7.37
CA PHE A 122 12.91 18.97 -8.50
C PHE A 122 12.03 20.20 -8.69
N SER A 123 10.74 20.11 -8.32
CA SER A 123 9.78 21.21 -8.44
C SER A 123 8.65 21.06 -7.45
N SER A 124 8.25 22.18 -6.82
CA SER A 124 7.08 22.29 -5.95
C SER A 124 5.87 22.90 -6.65
N LYS A 125 5.92 23.15 -7.97
CA LYS A 125 4.85 23.84 -8.71
C LYS A 125 3.60 23.00 -8.91
N VAL A 126 3.75 21.68 -9.06
CA VAL A 126 2.62 20.77 -9.27
C VAL A 126 2.31 20.09 -7.96
N GLN A 127 1.15 20.45 -7.43
CA GLN A 127 0.58 19.91 -6.21
C GLN A 127 -0.67 19.14 -6.60
N LEU A 128 -0.70 17.83 -6.36
CA LEU A 128 -1.90 17.05 -6.60
C LEU A 128 -2.87 17.31 -5.45
N THR A 129 -4.01 17.87 -5.82
CA THR A 129 -5.12 18.18 -4.93
C THR A 129 -6.42 17.89 -5.67
N TRP A 130 -7.47 17.55 -4.94
CA TRP A 130 -8.79 17.40 -5.53
C TRP A 130 -9.85 18.05 -4.64
N SER A 131 -10.72 18.88 -5.23
CA SER A 131 -11.76 19.59 -4.50
C SER A 131 -12.76 18.67 -3.79
N GLY A 132 -12.94 17.44 -4.30
CA GLY A 132 -13.82 16.43 -3.72
C GLY A 132 -13.17 15.57 -2.62
N GLN A 133 -11.93 15.84 -2.23
CA GLN A 133 -11.20 15.01 -1.27
C GLN A 133 -11.96 14.92 0.05
N TRP A 134 -12.27 13.69 0.47
CA TRP A 134 -12.97 13.43 1.71
C TRP A 134 -12.00 13.23 2.87
N ALA A 135 -12.51 13.39 4.09
CA ALA A 135 -11.72 13.24 5.31
C ALA A 135 -11.24 11.80 5.52
N LEU A 136 -10.09 11.64 6.17
CA LEU A 136 -9.49 10.33 6.40
C LEU A 136 -10.43 9.33 7.08
N ASN A 137 -11.20 9.77 8.07
CA ASN A 137 -12.07 8.90 8.86
C ASN A 137 -13.56 9.06 8.49
N VAL A 138 -13.91 8.80 7.22
CA VAL A 138 -15.31 8.79 6.75
C VAL A 138 -15.67 7.51 6.01
N TRP A 139 -16.98 7.31 5.82
CA TRP A 139 -17.55 6.06 5.31
C TRP A 139 -16.97 5.54 3.97
N PRO A 140 -16.53 6.37 2.98
CA PRO A 140 -15.95 5.84 1.76
C PRO A 140 -14.66 5.05 2.00
N ASN A 141 -13.77 5.55 2.88
CA ASN A 141 -12.53 4.83 3.23
C ASN A 141 -12.82 3.52 3.97
N VAL A 142 -13.83 3.52 4.84
CA VAL A 142 -14.30 2.30 5.51
C VAL A 142 -14.84 1.31 4.49
N ALA A 143 -15.67 1.76 3.54
CA ALA A 143 -16.25 0.92 2.51
C ALA A 143 -15.18 0.31 1.60
N ILE A 144 -14.22 1.11 1.14
CA ILE A 144 -13.07 0.65 0.33
C ILE A 144 -12.29 -0.42 1.10
N THR A 145 -11.99 -0.18 2.38
CA THR A 145 -11.26 -1.14 3.22
C THR A 145 -12.03 -2.45 3.38
N VAL A 146 -13.34 -2.40 3.62
CA VAL A 146 -14.19 -3.60 3.72
C VAL A 146 -14.23 -4.39 2.42
N VAL A 147 -14.34 -3.71 1.27
CA VAL A 147 -14.30 -4.35 -0.05
C VAL A 147 -12.94 -5.01 -0.30
N LEU A 148 -11.84 -4.32 -0.01
CA LEU A 148 -10.49 -4.87 -0.15
C LEU A 148 -10.25 -6.06 0.77
N LEU A 149 -10.76 -6.02 2.01
CA LEU A 149 -10.75 -7.17 2.91
C LEU A 149 -11.53 -8.35 2.32
N ALA A 150 -12.75 -8.12 1.82
CA ALA A 150 -13.55 -9.16 1.19
C ALA A 150 -12.84 -9.81 0.00
N ILE A 151 -12.24 -8.99 -0.89
CA ILE A 151 -11.42 -9.47 -2.01
C ILE A 151 -10.21 -10.24 -1.49
N THR A 152 -9.58 -9.79 -0.42
CA THR A 152 -8.43 -10.46 0.20
C THR A 152 -8.79 -11.86 0.70
N PHE A 153 -9.89 -11.98 1.44
CA PHE A 153 -10.39 -13.28 1.89
C PHE A 153 -10.79 -14.19 0.73
N TRP A 154 -11.45 -13.64 -0.29
CA TRP A 154 -11.83 -14.39 -1.49
C TRP A 154 -10.61 -14.93 -2.24
N LEU A 155 -9.60 -14.08 -2.48
CA LEU A 155 -8.36 -14.50 -3.12
C LEU A 155 -7.61 -15.53 -2.28
N ALA A 156 -7.53 -15.34 -0.96
CA ALA A 156 -6.89 -16.29 -0.07
C ALA A 156 -7.59 -17.66 -0.10
N TRP A 157 -8.92 -17.65 -0.10
CA TRP A 157 -9.74 -18.84 -0.24
C TRP A 157 -9.52 -19.54 -1.60
N CYS A 158 -9.46 -18.80 -2.71
CA CYS A 158 -9.27 -19.38 -4.03
C CYS A 158 -7.83 -19.85 -4.31
N ARG A 159 -6.82 -19.17 -3.74
CA ARG A 159 -5.41 -19.34 -4.13
C ARG A 159 -4.55 -20.09 -3.11
N GLY A 160 -5.05 -20.26 -1.89
CA GLY A 160 -4.35 -21.00 -0.83
C GLY A 160 -3.14 -20.27 -0.24
N TYR A 161 -3.08 -18.95 -0.36
CA TYR A 161 -2.11 -18.08 0.30
C TYR A 161 -2.73 -16.72 0.59
N SER A 162 -2.27 -16.04 1.64
CA SER A 162 -2.82 -14.76 2.11
C SER A 162 -1.70 -13.70 2.22
N PRO A 163 -2.01 -12.45 2.59
CA PRO A 163 -0.97 -11.46 2.86
C PRO A 163 0.02 -11.89 3.96
N LEU A 164 -0.34 -12.82 4.84
CA LEU A 164 0.53 -13.31 5.91
C LEU A 164 1.79 -14.00 5.39
N GLU A 165 1.79 -14.49 4.14
CA GLU A 165 2.96 -15.14 3.51
C GLU A 165 4.21 -14.24 3.45
N MET A 166 4.01 -12.91 3.56
CA MET A 166 5.07 -11.91 3.59
C MET A 166 5.77 -11.82 4.95
N PHE A 167 5.06 -12.15 6.04
CA PHE A 167 5.56 -12.06 7.41
C PHE A 167 5.92 -13.43 8.00
N SER A 168 5.09 -14.45 7.75
CA SER A 168 5.27 -15.79 8.30
C SER A 168 4.51 -16.84 7.49
N LEU A 169 5.25 -17.77 6.88
CA LEU A 169 4.68 -18.92 6.17
C LEU A 169 3.88 -19.84 7.10
N LYS A 170 4.26 -19.92 8.38
CA LYS A 170 3.53 -20.71 9.38
C LYS A 170 2.17 -20.08 9.68
N ALA A 171 2.13 -18.76 9.87
CA ALA A 171 0.88 -18.04 10.11
C ALA A 171 -0.04 -18.10 8.89
N ASP A 172 0.53 -17.95 7.69
CA ASP A 172 -0.19 -18.09 6.43
C ASP A 172 -0.83 -19.48 6.28
N ALA A 173 -0.06 -20.55 6.46
CA ALA A 173 -0.57 -21.92 6.39
C ALA A 173 -1.66 -22.19 7.43
N ALA A 174 -1.50 -21.69 8.66
CA ALA A 174 -2.51 -21.83 9.71
C ALA A 174 -3.79 -21.07 9.36
N PHE A 175 -3.67 -19.85 8.83
CA PHE A 175 -4.81 -19.04 8.39
C PHE A 175 -5.57 -19.70 7.23
N ILE A 176 -4.87 -20.15 6.20
CA ILE A 176 -5.47 -20.84 5.05
C ILE A 176 -6.14 -22.14 5.48
N SER A 177 -5.49 -22.93 6.33
CA SER A 177 -6.08 -24.17 6.88
C SER A 177 -7.38 -23.88 7.64
N ALA A 178 -7.40 -22.86 8.49
CA ALA A 178 -8.60 -22.44 9.21
C ALA A 178 -9.71 -21.96 8.25
N LEU A 179 -9.33 -21.18 7.23
CA LEU A 179 -10.25 -20.64 6.23
C LEU A 179 -10.92 -21.76 5.42
N HIS A 180 -10.14 -22.69 4.88
CA HIS A 180 -10.66 -23.83 4.10
C HIS A 180 -11.43 -24.83 4.96
N LYS A 181 -11.06 -25.00 6.24
CA LYS A 181 -11.84 -25.84 7.17
C LYS A 181 -13.23 -25.26 7.43
N ARG A 182 -13.34 -23.93 7.53
CA ARG A 182 -14.61 -23.24 7.79
C ARG A 182 -15.46 -23.10 6.52
N PHE A 183 -14.81 -22.85 5.39
CA PHE A 183 -15.40 -22.66 4.08
C PHE A 183 -14.68 -23.57 3.09
N PRO A 184 -15.16 -24.82 2.89
CA PRO A 184 -14.52 -25.75 1.96
C PRO A 184 -14.36 -25.11 0.58
N ALA A 185 -13.12 -24.98 0.12
CA ALA A 185 -12.87 -24.60 -1.27
C ALA A 185 -13.45 -25.70 -2.16
N HIS A 186 -14.36 -25.36 -3.06
CA HIS A 186 -14.76 -26.32 -4.09
C HIS A 186 -13.49 -26.64 -4.86
N ALA A 187 -13.09 -27.91 -4.84
CA ALA A 187 -12.07 -28.41 -5.74
C ALA A 187 -12.60 -28.21 -7.16
N GLY A 188 -12.31 -27.04 -7.75
CA GLY A 188 -12.42 -26.86 -9.18
C GLY A 188 -11.55 -27.93 -9.79
N THR A 189 -12.20 -28.84 -10.51
CA THR A 189 -11.60 -29.92 -11.30
C THR A 189 -10.39 -29.38 -12.05
N SER A 190 -9.20 -29.60 -11.49
CA SER A 190 -7.97 -29.53 -12.25
C SER A 190 -7.95 -30.77 -13.14
N ASP A 191 -8.63 -30.69 -14.28
CA ASP A 191 -8.32 -31.56 -15.40
C ASP A 191 -6.85 -31.34 -15.75
N ARG A 192 -6.05 -32.36 -15.44
CA ARG A 192 -4.78 -32.58 -16.11
C ARG A 192 -5.12 -33.01 -17.53
N GLY A 193 -4.92 -32.10 -18.49
CA GLY A 193 -4.84 -32.39 -19.92
C GLY A 193 -3.55 -31.79 -20.44
#